data_AF-A0A090LGD4-F1
#
_entry.id   AF-A0A090LGD4-F1
#
_cell.length_a   1.000
_cell.length_b   1.000
_cell.length_c   1.000
_cell.angle_alpha   90.00
_cell.angle_beta   90.00
_cell.angle_gamma   90.00
#
_symmetry.space_group_name_H-M   'P 1'
#
loop_
_entity.id
_entity.type
_entity.pdbx_description
1 polymer ?
#
loop_
_entity_poly.entity_id
_entity_poly.type
_entity_poly.pdbx_seq_one_letter_code
_entity_poly.pdbx_strand_id
1 'polypeptide(L)'
;MNLIFFSIVLINFCSQSHEIVFFSVPYYQHFNSRSSTYEYRGKFFSHLKYLIRRVTLDFPEVPRKSILLKRELITYQNIVNDTRTDRRYLQVHINGKYKYIKLPSYHSVIEFDTYHGKKIFFCNRSPFKTFYEARKNCELLEQFNSLRTQHKHLGIDPLASKIWRHVWKDCYYKCFSQNHFKELKKKIFTELYMLKTFLHHSTIRYNKTMESIAQHHAILNARKNKPLVYDDEKSIVHEVATFASPPLASVQMNKWYNSYIEEKTDSYKVSKKESSQFFLLFSSHVRSVGIGAYLYRTKLSIVLTFI
;
A
#
# COMPACT_ATOMS: atom_id res chain seq x y z
N MET A 1 33.98 26.55 9.60
CA MET A 1 33.59 25.24 9.02
C MET A 1 32.76 25.54 7.77
N ASN A 2 33.29 25.24 6.58
CA ASN A 2 32.76 25.77 5.32
C ASN A 2 31.36 25.23 4.99
N LEU A 3 30.42 26.13 4.69
CA LEU A 3 29.08 25.82 4.17
C LEU A 3 29.12 24.83 2.99
N ILE A 4 30.17 24.90 2.17
CA ILE A 4 30.43 23.99 1.06
C ILE A 4 30.58 22.54 1.55
N PHE A 5 31.26 22.31 2.69
CA PHE A 5 31.43 20.97 3.26
C PHE A 5 30.08 20.42 3.74
N PHE A 6 29.27 21.24 4.41
CA PHE A 6 27.91 20.85 4.80
C PHE A 6 27.04 20.51 3.59
N SER A 7 27.08 21.33 2.54
CA SER A 7 26.33 21.07 1.30
C SER A 7 26.78 19.78 0.62
N ILE A 8 28.08 19.50 0.54
CA ILE A 8 28.61 18.26 -0.06
C ILE A 8 28.21 17.05 0.79
N VAL A 9 28.28 17.14 2.12
CA VAL A 9 27.85 16.07 3.03
C VAL A 9 26.34 15.85 2.92
N LEU A 10 25.52 16.90 2.85
CA LEU A 10 24.07 16.78 2.66
C LEU A 10 23.73 16.18 1.29
N ILE A 11 24.41 16.59 0.22
CA ILE A 11 24.20 16.05 -1.13
C ILE A 11 24.59 14.57 -1.16
N ASN A 12 25.72 14.19 -0.54
CA ASN A 12 26.12 12.79 -0.46
C ASN A 12 25.16 11.96 0.41
N PHE A 13 24.70 12.51 1.53
CA PHE A 13 23.74 11.84 2.41
C PHE A 13 22.38 11.67 1.72
N CYS A 14 21.88 12.71 1.04
CA CYS A 14 20.68 12.65 0.21
C CYS A 14 20.86 11.66 -0.95
N SER A 15 22.01 11.67 -1.64
CA SER A 15 22.31 10.75 -2.74
C SER A 15 22.36 9.29 -2.29
N GLN A 16 22.98 9.00 -1.14
CA GLN A 16 23.00 7.66 -0.56
C GLN A 16 21.63 7.22 -0.03
N SER A 17 20.84 8.15 0.50
CA SER A 17 19.46 7.85 0.95
C SER A 17 18.49 7.53 -0.20
N HIS A 18 18.82 7.93 -1.43
CA HIS A 18 17.98 7.73 -2.62
C HIS A 18 18.16 6.35 -3.29
N GLU A 19 18.97 5.46 -2.71
CA GLU A 19 19.31 4.13 -3.27
C GLU A 19 18.55 2.96 -2.64
N ILE A 20 17.50 3.21 -1.85
CA ILE A 20 16.93 2.17 -0.96
C ILE A 20 15.95 1.23 -1.68
N VAL A 21 15.38 1.63 -2.83
CA VAL A 21 14.38 0.83 -3.54
C VAL A 21 14.99 0.08 -4.72
N PHE A 22 14.98 -1.25 -4.62
CA PHE A 22 15.43 -2.14 -5.69
C PHE A 22 14.34 -2.40 -6.73
N PHE A 23 14.76 -2.68 -7.96
CA PHE A 23 13.93 -3.06 -9.09
C PHE A 23 14.27 -4.49 -9.51
N SER A 24 13.30 -5.40 -9.42
CA SER A 24 13.46 -6.81 -9.74
C SER A 24 12.87 -7.11 -11.12
N VAL A 25 13.71 -7.69 -11.98
CA VAL A 25 13.33 -8.18 -13.30
C VAL A 25 13.37 -9.71 -13.30
N PRO A 26 12.26 -10.40 -13.59
CA PRO A 26 12.22 -11.86 -13.64
C PRO A 26 12.97 -12.39 -14.87
N TYR A 27 13.62 -13.53 -14.71
CA TYR A 27 14.20 -14.31 -15.80
C TYR A 27 14.12 -15.82 -15.49
N TYR A 28 14.20 -16.65 -16.54
CA TYR A 28 14.28 -18.10 -16.40
C TYR A 28 15.68 -18.59 -16.76
N GLN A 29 16.15 -19.61 -16.07
CA GLN A 29 17.42 -20.26 -16.37
C GLN A 29 17.16 -21.68 -16.84
N HIS A 30 17.71 -22.03 -17.99
CA HIS A 30 17.69 -23.38 -18.51
C HIS A 30 19.14 -23.88 -18.50
N PHE A 31 19.41 -25.05 -17.96
CA PHE A 31 20.75 -25.61 -18.05
C PHE A 31 20.74 -27.09 -18.38
N ASN A 32 21.80 -27.52 -19.06
CA ASN A 32 22.09 -28.91 -19.34
C ASN A 32 23.44 -29.26 -18.69
N SER A 33 23.97 -30.45 -18.98
CA SER A 33 25.24 -30.91 -18.41
C SER A 33 26.46 -30.06 -18.83
N ARG A 34 26.36 -29.21 -19.85
CA ARG A 34 27.48 -28.49 -20.45
C ARG A 34 27.35 -26.96 -20.42
N SER A 35 26.15 -26.42 -20.34
CA SER A 35 25.91 -24.97 -20.45
C SER A 35 24.61 -24.51 -19.77
N SER A 36 24.54 -23.21 -19.51
CA SER A 36 23.33 -22.52 -19.07
C SER A 36 22.90 -21.50 -20.12
N THR A 37 21.61 -21.49 -20.45
CA THR A 37 20.96 -20.43 -21.22
C THR A 37 19.97 -19.69 -20.32
N TYR A 38 19.72 -18.43 -20.66
CA TYR A 38 18.89 -17.53 -19.87
C TYR A 38 17.77 -17.00 -20.75
N GLU A 39 16.54 -17.05 -20.26
CA GLU A 39 15.37 -16.55 -20.98
C GLU A 39 14.81 -15.30 -20.31
N TYR A 40 14.53 -14.29 -21.13
CA TYR A 40 13.88 -13.06 -20.69
C TYR A 40 13.00 -12.54 -21.82
N ARG A 41 11.69 -12.39 -21.52
CA ARG A 41 10.66 -11.93 -22.47
C ARG A 41 10.68 -12.73 -23.78
N GLY A 42 10.75 -14.06 -23.67
CA GLY A 42 10.78 -14.99 -24.80
C GLY A 42 12.08 -14.99 -25.61
N LYS A 43 13.11 -14.26 -25.19
CA LYS A 43 14.43 -14.26 -25.84
C LYS A 43 15.43 -15.05 -25.03
N PHE A 44 16.21 -15.88 -25.71
CA PHE A 44 17.27 -16.69 -25.11
C PHE A 44 18.64 -16.02 -25.24
N PHE A 45 19.43 -16.12 -24.18
CA PHE A 45 20.78 -15.60 -24.08
C PHE A 45 21.72 -16.72 -23.65
N SER A 46 22.80 -16.92 -24.40
CA SER A 46 23.83 -17.92 -24.07
C SER A 46 24.71 -17.51 -22.89
N HIS A 47 24.79 -16.20 -22.59
CA HIS A 47 25.57 -15.69 -21.46
C HIS A 47 24.76 -14.69 -20.64
N LEU A 48 24.89 -14.80 -19.31
CA LEU A 48 24.24 -13.92 -18.35
C LEU A 48 24.61 -12.43 -18.58
N LYS A 49 25.84 -12.14 -19.01
CA LYS A 49 26.29 -10.78 -19.36
C LYS A 49 25.40 -10.14 -20.44
N TYR A 50 24.94 -10.92 -21.42
CA TYR A 50 24.07 -10.42 -22.49
C TYR A 50 22.63 -10.20 -21.99
N LEU A 51 22.13 -11.09 -21.13
CA LEU A 51 20.85 -10.87 -20.44
C LEU A 51 20.90 -9.55 -19.63
N ILE A 52 21.92 -9.37 -18.80
CA ILE A 52 22.11 -8.17 -17.98
C ILE A 52 22.14 -6.90 -18.85
N ARG A 53 22.89 -6.93 -19.95
CA ARG A 53 22.95 -5.80 -20.90
C ARG A 53 21.57 -5.52 -21.49
N ARG A 54 20.83 -6.56 -21.88
CA ARG A 54 19.48 -6.39 -22.44
C ARG A 54 18.51 -5.79 -21.43
N VAL A 55 18.48 -6.30 -20.20
CA VAL A 55 17.62 -5.77 -19.13
C VAL A 55 17.95 -4.30 -18.87
N THR A 56 19.24 -3.95 -18.78
CA THR A 56 19.66 -2.57 -18.56
C THR A 56 19.19 -1.62 -19.68
N LEU A 57 19.16 -2.10 -20.94
CA LEU A 57 18.68 -1.32 -22.08
C LEU A 57 17.15 -1.22 -22.13
N ASP A 58 16.43 -2.21 -21.62
CA ASP A 58 14.96 -2.21 -21.57
C ASP A 58 14.41 -1.21 -20.52
N PHE A 59 15.22 -0.80 -19.54
CA PHE A 59 14.83 0.08 -18.44
C PHE A 59 15.83 1.23 -18.21
N PRO A 60 16.00 2.15 -19.19
CA PRO A 60 16.91 3.29 -19.04
C PRO A 60 16.54 4.22 -17.87
N GLU A 61 15.29 4.21 -17.43
CA GLU A 61 14.78 4.99 -16.30
C GLU A 61 15.21 4.46 -14.92
N VAL A 62 15.76 3.24 -14.86
CA VAL A 62 16.14 2.60 -13.59
C VAL A 62 17.65 2.69 -13.39
N PRO A 63 18.12 3.19 -12.22
CA PRO A 63 19.55 3.20 -11.91
C PRO A 63 20.13 1.77 -11.96
N ARG A 64 21.22 1.57 -12.72
CA ARG A 64 21.81 0.24 -12.95
C ARG A 64 22.06 -0.56 -11.66
N LYS A 65 22.57 0.11 -10.62
CA LYS A 65 22.88 -0.50 -9.30
C LYS A 65 21.64 -0.99 -8.53
N SER A 66 20.47 -0.46 -8.87
CA SER A 66 19.19 -0.82 -8.28
C SER A 66 18.51 -1.98 -9.02
N ILE A 67 19.02 -2.39 -10.19
CA ILE A 67 18.49 -3.52 -10.96
C ILE A 67 18.96 -4.83 -10.34
N LEU A 68 17.98 -5.65 -9.99
CA LEU A 68 18.11 -7.01 -9.52
C LEU A 68 17.49 -7.95 -10.55
N LEU A 69 18.18 -9.05 -10.85
CA LEU A 69 17.58 -10.14 -11.62
C LEU A 69 17.05 -11.19 -10.65
N LYS A 70 15.75 -11.50 -10.76
CA LYS A 70 15.10 -12.54 -9.97
C LYS A 70 14.93 -13.78 -10.84
N ARG A 71 15.55 -14.87 -10.42
CA ARG A 71 15.38 -16.15 -11.09
C ARG A 71 14.06 -16.75 -10.63
N GLU A 72 13.12 -16.94 -11.55
CA GLU A 72 11.79 -17.45 -11.21
C GLU A 72 11.64 -18.93 -11.49
N LEU A 73 12.25 -19.43 -12.56
CA LEU A 73 12.21 -20.83 -12.96
C LEU A 73 13.61 -21.32 -13.30
N ILE A 74 13.86 -22.57 -12.92
CA ILE A 74 15.05 -23.33 -13.29
C ILE A 74 14.60 -24.58 -14.02
N THR A 75 15.07 -24.79 -15.24
CA THR A 75 14.79 -26.00 -16.01
C THR A 75 16.07 -26.82 -16.20
N TYR A 76 16.04 -28.09 -15.81
CA TYR A 76 17.11 -29.07 -16.05
C TYR A 76 16.53 -30.37 -16.58
N GLN A 77 16.90 -30.79 -17.79
CA GLN A 77 16.47 -32.07 -18.40
C GLN A 77 14.97 -32.36 -18.22
N ASN A 78 14.12 -31.37 -18.55
CA ASN A 78 12.65 -31.39 -18.40
C ASN A 78 12.09 -31.30 -16.97
N ILE A 79 12.93 -31.18 -15.95
CA ILE A 79 12.50 -30.89 -14.58
C ILE A 79 12.45 -29.38 -14.40
N VAL A 80 11.29 -28.86 -14.02
CA VAL A 80 11.08 -27.44 -13.70
C VAL A 80 11.07 -27.27 -12.19
N ASN A 81 11.97 -26.42 -11.69
CA ASN A 81 12.01 -26.02 -10.28
C ASN A 81 11.59 -24.54 -10.17
N ASP A 82 10.52 -24.30 -9.42
CA ASP A 82 9.97 -22.98 -9.18
C ASP A 82 10.71 -22.28 -8.03
N THR A 83 11.41 -21.19 -8.35
CA THR A 83 12.16 -20.39 -7.39
C THR A 83 11.53 -19.03 -7.13
N ARG A 84 10.25 -18.80 -7.50
CA ARG A 84 9.59 -17.50 -7.30
C ARG A 84 9.51 -17.06 -5.84
N THR A 85 9.49 -18.01 -4.89
CA THR A 85 9.49 -17.77 -3.44
C THR A 85 10.89 -17.52 -2.87
N ASP A 86 11.92 -17.83 -3.66
CA ASP A 86 13.31 -17.59 -3.30
C ASP A 86 13.60 -16.09 -3.27
N ARG A 87 14.13 -15.61 -2.15
CA ARG A 87 14.52 -14.19 -1.98
C ARG A 87 15.96 -13.93 -2.38
N ARG A 88 16.53 -14.80 -3.22
CA ARG A 88 17.84 -14.63 -3.82
C ARG A 88 17.72 -13.83 -5.12
N TYR A 89 18.49 -12.76 -5.19
CA TYR A 89 18.55 -11.87 -6.33
C TYR A 89 19.98 -11.82 -6.85
N LEU A 90 20.13 -11.60 -8.14
CA LEU A 90 21.41 -11.35 -8.76
C LEU A 90 21.54 -9.84 -8.98
N GLN A 91 22.44 -9.21 -8.22
CA GLN A 91 22.71 -7.79 -8.33
C GLN A 91 23.76 -7.53 -9.42
N VAL A 92 23.46 -6.58 -10.30
CA VAL A 92 24.30 -6.22 -11.44
C VAL A 92 25.33 -5.15 -11.05
N HIS A 93 26.61 -5.39 -11.34
CA HIS A 93 27.66 -4.36 -11.26
C HIS A 93 28.06 -3.86 -12.65
N ILE A 94 28.60 -2.63 -12.70
CA ILE A 94 28.97 -1.91 -13.93
C ILE A 94 29.93 -2.71 -14.82
N ASN A 95 30.80 -3.52 -14.23
CA ASN A 95 31.85 -4.25 -14.97
C ASN A 95 31.37 -5.61 -15.51
N GLY A 96 30.06 -5.86 -15.50
CA GLY A 96 29.49 -7.18 -15.83
C GLY A 96 29.70 -8.23 -14.74
N LYS A 97 30.32 -7.85 -13.61
CA LYS A 97 30.34 -8.67 -12.38
C LYS A 97 28.94 -8.69 -11.79
N TYR A 98 28.63 -9.77 -11.08
CA TYR A 98 27.36 -9.90 -10.38
C TYR A 98 27.57 -10.61 -9.05
N LYS A 99 26.67 -10.36 -8.10
CA LYS A 99 26.67 -11.01 -6.79
C LYS A 99 25.26 -11.46 -6.44
N TYR A 100 25.15 -12.65 -5.86
CA TYR A 100 23.90 -13.07 -5.24
C TYR A 100 23.71 -12.34 -3.91
N ILE A 101 22.56 -11.71 -3.75
CA ILE A 101 22.14 -11.06 -2.52
C ILE A 101 20.82 -11.66 -2.04
N LYS A 102 20.62 -11.67 -0.72
CA LYS A 102 19.34 -12.02 -0.10
C LYS A 102 18.79 -10.76 0.54
N LEU A 103 17.63 -10.30 0.08
CA LEU A 103 16.99 -9.12 0.67
C LEU A 103 16.25 -9.52 1.95
N PRO A 104 16.34 -8.73 3.03
CA PRO A 104 15.51 -8.90 4.21
C PRO A 104 14.01 -8.86 3.88
N SER A 105 13.18 -9.52 4.69
CA SER A 105 11.72 -9.60 4.48
C SER A 105 11.00 -8.25 4.50
N TYR A 106 11.58 -7.27 5.19
CA TYR A 106 10.99 -5.94 5.33
C TYR A 106 11.21 -5.08 4.09
N HIS A 107 12.30 -5.26 3.35
CA HIS A 107 12.60 -4.48 2.15
C HIS A 107 11.51 -4.62 1.09
N SER A 108 11.19 -3.50 0.49
CA SER A 108 10.24 -3.37 -0.62
C SER A 108 11.00 -3.37 -1.93
N VAL A 109 10.56 -4.21 -2.85
CA VAL A 109 11.14 -4.35 -4.19
C VAL A 109 10.05 -4.04 -5.19
N ILE A 110 10.41 -3.27 -6.22
CA ILE A 110 9.53 -3.05 -7.37
C ILE A 110 9.68 -4.26 -8.27
N GLU A 111 8.59 -5.00 -8.49
CA GLU A 111 8.57 -6.15 -9.40
C GLU A 111 8.11 -5.71 -10.78
N PHE A 112 8.75 -6.24 -11.83
CA PHE A 112 8.37 -6.01 -13.21
C PHE A 112 7.52 -7.14 -13.76
N ASP A 113 6.48 -6.80 -14.50
CA ASP A 113 5.72 -7.74 -15.33
C ASP A 113 5.29 -7.10 -16.66
N THR A 114 4.85 -7.93 -17.60
CA THR A 114 4.25 -7.52 -18.86
C THR A 114 2.84 -8.07 -18.98
N TYR A 115 1.86 -7.18 -19.13
CA TYR A 115 0.46 -7.56 -19.34
C TYR A 115 -0.05 -6.97 -20.66
N HIS A 116 -0.48 -7.83 -21.60
CA HIS A 116 -0.88 -7.44 -22.97
C HIS A 116 0.16 -6.53 -23.65
N GLY A 117 1.44 -6.89 -23.53
CA GLY A 117 2.56 -6.14 -24.10
C GLY A 117 2.92 -4.83 -23.37
N LYS A 118 2.13 -4.41 -22.38
CA LYS A 118 2.39 -3.20 -21.59
C LYS A 118 3.26 -3.53 -20.38
N LYS A 119 4.25 -2.67 -20.10
CA LYS A 119 5.06 -2.73 -18.88
C LYS A 119 4.18 -2.39 -17.68
N ILE A 120 4.19 -3.24 -16.66
CA ILE A 120 3.55 -2.98 -15.38
C ILE A 120 4.59 -3.15 -14.28
N PHE A 121 4.56 -2.22 -13.32
CA PHE A 121 5.44 -2.23 -12.16
C PHE A 121 4.60 -2.48 -10.93
N PHE A 122 5.02 -3.39 -10.06
CA PHE A 122 4.33 -3.71 -8.84
C PHE A 122 5.15 -3.26 -7.64
N CYS A 123 4.49 -2.58 -6.71
CA CYS A 123 5.03 -2.34 -5.37
C CYS A 123 3.96 -2.73 -4.36
N ASN A 124 4.29 -3.66 -3.45
CA ASN A 124 3.37 -4.17 -2.43
C ASN A 124 2.00 -4.58 -3.01
N ARG A 125 2.05 -5.40 -4.06
CA ARG A 125 0.90 -5.91 -4.83
C ARG A 125 0.08 -4.84 -5.57
N SER A 126 0.45 -3.57 -5.48
CA SER A 126 -0.21 -2.49 -6.20
C SER A 126 0.42 -2.32 -7.59
N PRO A 127 -0.35 -2.35 -8.69
CA PRO A 127 0.16 -2.12 -10.04
C PRO A 127 0.30 -0.63 -10.35
N PHE A 128 1.34 -0.29 -11.11
CA PHE A 128 1.67 1.05 -11.57
C PHE A 128 2.09 1.04 -13.04
N LYS A 129 1.81 2.14 -13.75
CA LYS A 129 2.13 2.26 -15.18
C LYS A 129 3.59 2.64 -15.42
N THR A 130 4.21 3.27 -14.42
CA THR A 130 5.59 3.75 -14.51
C THR A 130 6.43 3.26 -13.33
N PHE A 131 7.72 3.09 -13.55
CA PHE A 131 8.69 2.79 -12.50
C PHE A 131 8.67 3.85 -11.39
N TYR A 132 8.54 5.13 -11.75
CA TYR A 132 8.57 6.24 -10.82
C TYR A 132 7.37 6.25 -9.85
N GLU A 133 6.17 5.91 -10.33
CA GLU A 133 4.99 5.74 -9.47
C GLU A 133 5.17 4.59 -8.47
N ALA A 134 5.66 3.44 -8.96
CA ALA A 134 5.94 2.29 -8.10
C ALA A 134 7.03 2.60 -7.06
N ARG A 135 8.08 3.32 -7.47
CA ARG A 135 9.16 3.79 -6.60
C ARG A 135 8.64 4.68 -5.49
N LYS A 136 7.84 5.70 -5.79
CA LYS A 136 7.22 6.55 -4.77
C LYS A 136 6.42 5.73 -3.76
N ASN A 137 5.66 4.75 -4.22
CA ASN A 137 4.90 3.88 -3.32
C ASN A 137 5.83 3.05 -2.41
N CYS A 138 6.90 2.49 -2.96
CA CYS A 138 7.88 1.71 -2.21
C CYS A 138 8.67 2.57 -1.20
N GLU A 139 9.01 3.81 -1.55
CA GLU A 139 9.63 4.76 -0.61
C GLU A 139 8.70 5.04 0.59
N LEU A 140 7.40 5.20 0.36
CA LEU A 140 6.42 5.35 1.45
C LEU A 140 6.31 4.08 2.31
N LEU A 141 6.47 2.90 1.73
CA LEU A 141 6.52 1.66 2.50
C LEU A 141 7.73 1.63 3.41
N GLU A 142 8.93 1.90 2.89
CA GLU A 142 10.15 1.94 3.72
C GLU A 142 10.01 2.99 4.84
N GLN A 143 9.44 4.15 4.52
CA GLN A 143 9.21 5.23 5.48
C GLN A 143 8.25 4.82 6.61
N PHE A 144 7.10 4.23 6.29
CA PHE A 144 6.04 3.99 7.27
C PHE A 144 5.99 2.57 7.83
N ASN A 145 6.68 1.61 7.21
CA ASN A 145 6.69 0.22 7.66
C ASN A 145 7.46 0.02 8.97
N SER A 146 8.28 0.96 9.43
CA SER A 146 8.88 0.88 10.78
C SER A 146 7.91 1.29 11.89
N LEU A 147 6.82 2.00 11.57
CA LEU A 147 5.91 2.58 12.56
C LEU A 147 4.91 1.53 13.07
N ARG A 148 5.00 1.23 14.38
CA ARG A 148 4.23 0.19 15.10
C ARG A 148 3.47 0.73 16.33
N THR A 149 3.18 2.03 16.33
CA THR A 149 2.62 2.76 17.49
C THR A 149 1.09 2.97 17.42
N GLN A 150 0.40 2.35 16.46
CA GLN A 150 -1.03 2.53 16.23
C GLN A 150 -1.86 2.19 17.48
N HIS A 151 -1.49 1.14 18.21
CA HIS A 151 -2.14 0.72 19.46
C HIS A 151 -2.12 1.79 20.56
N LYS A 152 -1.17 2.75 20.52
CA LYS A 152 -1.08 3.87 21.47
C LYS A 152 -2.06 5.00 21.16
N HIS A 153 -2.71 4.96 19.99
CA HIS A 153 -3.62 6.00 19.51
C HIS A 153 -5.08 5.54 19.52
N LEU A 154 -5.37 4.37 20.09
CA LEU A 154 -6.73 3.89 20.29
C LEU A 154 -7.44 4.76 21.33
N GLY A 155 -8.75 4.92 21.16
CA GLY A 155 -9.58 5.60 22.15
C GLY A 155 -9.78 4.76 23.42
N ILE A 156 -10.48 5.36 24.38
CA ILE A 156 -10.63 4.87 25.75
C ILE A 156 -11.56 3.65 25.81
N ASP A 157 -12.50 3.51 24.87
CA ASP A 157 -13.48 2.43 24.89
C ASP A 157 -12.81 1.04 24.76
N PRO A 158 -13.01 0.14 25.75
CA PRO A 158 -12.34 -1.15 25.78
C PRO A 158 -12.87 -2.13 24.73
N LEU A 159 -14.15 -2.05 24.36
CA LEU A 159 -14.75 -2.90 23.34
C LEU A 159 -14.16 -2.59 21.97
N ALA A 160 -14.13 -1.31 21.58
CA ALA A 160 -13.55 -0.84 20.34
C ALA A 160 -12.07 -1.16 20.26
N SER A 161 -11.33 -1.00 21.37
CA SER A 161 -9.91 -1.38 21.44
C SER A 161 -9.70 -2.89 21.24
N LYS A 162 -10.56 -3.73 21.82
CA LYS A 162 -10.51 -5.19 21.64
C LYS A 162 -10.81 -5.59 20.21
N ILE A 163 -11.85 -5.02 19.60
CA ILE A 163 -12.20 -5.23 18.19
C ILE A 163 -11.05 -4.81 17.29
N TRP A 164 -10.47 -3.63 17.52
CA TRP A 164 -9.35 -3.14 16.74
C TRP A 164 -8.16 -4.11 16.75
N ARG A 165 -7.76 -4.59 17.95
CA ARG A 165 -6.66 -5.55 18.09
C ARG A 165 -6.93 -6.86 17.36
N HIS A 166 -8.19 -7.29 17.32
CA HIS A 166 -8.61 -8.48 16.58
C HIS A 166 -8.54 -8.27 15.06
N VAL A 167 -9.10 -7.17 14.56
CA VAL A 167 -9.18 -6.88 13.11
C VAL A 167 -7.82 -6.53 12.52
N TRP A 168 -7.00 -5.76 13.22
CA TRP A 168 -5.75 -5.20 12.70
C TRP A 168 -4.51 -5.97 13.11
N LYS A 169 -4.64 -7.11 13.82
CA LYS A 169 -3.52 -7.92 14.31
C LYS A 169 -2.38 -8.03 13.29
N ASP A 170 -1.21 -7.50 13.67
CA ASP A 170 0.03 -7.46 12.88
C ASP A 170 -0.08 -6.86 11.47
N CYS A 171 -1.18 -6.17 11.16
CA CYS A 171 -1.43 -5.51 9.89
C CYS A 171 -1.17 -4.02 9.98
N TYR A 172 0.10 -3.66 9.80
CA TYR A 172 0.56 -2.28 9.74
C TYR A 172 0.55 -1.73 8.31
N TYR A 173 1.22 -0.59 8.08
CA TYR A 173 1.17 0.14 6.80
C TYR A 173 1.43 -0.75 5.56
N LYS A 174 2.48 -1.57 5.57
CA LYS A 174 2.77 -2.52 4.47
C LYS A 174 1.62 -3.50 4.21
N CYS A 175 0.90 -3.93 5.25
CA CYS A 175 -0.24 -4.83 5.08
C CYS A 175 -1.47 -4.10 4.50
N PHE A 176 -1.92 -3.01 5.12
CA PHE A 176 -3.19 -2.40 4.71
C PHE A 176 -3.10 -1.52 3.46
N SER A 177 -1.89 -1.10 3.05
CA SER A 177 -1.68 -0.34 1.80
C SER A 177 -1.70 -1.22 0.54
N GLN A 178 -1.76 -2.56 0.67
CA GLN A 178 -1.77 -3.47 -0.47
C GLN A 178 -2.93 -3.20 -1.43
N ASN A 179 -2.66 -3.40 -2.72
CA ASN A 179 -3.63 -3.25 -3.80
C ASN A 179 -4.34 -1.89 -3.76
N HIS A 180 -3.57 -0.80 -3.65
CA HIS A 180 -4.11 0.56 -3.54
C HIS A 180 -5.12 0.72 -2.38
N PHE A 181 -4.73 0.28 -1.17
CA PHE A 181 -5.54 0.34 0.04
C PHE A 181 -6.81 -0.52 0.05
N LYS A 182 -6.91 -1.55 -0.81
CA LYS A 182 -8.03 -2.50 -0.76
C LYS A 182 -8.12 -3.23 0.59
N GLU A 183 -6.97 -3.59 1.17
CA GLU A 183 -6.92 -4.25 2.49
C GLU A 183 -7.37 -3.32 3.62
N LEU A 184 -7.00 -2.03 3.58
CA LEU A 184 -7.51 -1.01 4.50
C LEU A 184 -9.04 -0.96 4.47
N LYS A 185 -9.66 -0.86 3.28
CA LYS A 185 -11.12 -0.82 3.13
C LYS A 185 -11.79 -2.06 3.72
N LYS A 186 -11.28 -3.24 3.39
CA LYS A 186 -11.80 -4.52 3.91
C LYS A 186 -11.80 -4.54 5.44
N LYS A 187 -10.69 -4.14 6.06
CA LYS A 187 -10.55 -4.16 7.52
C LYS A 187 -11.37 -3.08 8.21
N ILE A 188 -11.47 -1.88 7.64
CA ILE A 188 -12.40 -0.83 8.13
C ILE A 188 -13.84 -1.35 8.11
N PHE A 189 -14.25 -2.03 7.04
CA PHE A 189 -15.59 -2.64 6.96
C PHE A 189 -15.78 -3.71 8.03
N THR A 190 -14.80 -4.61 8.23
CA THR A 190 -14.87 -5.64 9.28
C THR A 190 -14.99 -5.01 10.68
N GLU A 191 -14.20 -3.98 10.98
CA GLU A 191 -14.28 -3.27 12.26
C GLU A 191 -15.65 -2.61 12.47
N LEU A 192 -16.16 -1.87 11.47
CA LEU A 192 -17.49 -1.27 11.51
C LEU A 192 -18.60 -2.32 11.72
N TYR A 193 -18.53 -3.42 10.97
CA TYR A 193 -19.48 -4.52 11.09
C TYR A 193 -19.50 -5.10 12.51
N MET A 194 -18.33 -5.35 13.11
CA MET A 194 -18.25 -5.85 14.48
C MET A 194 -18.82 -4.83 15.47
N LEU A 195 -18.46 -3.55 15.36
CA LEU A 195 -18.97 -2.49 16.23
C LEU A 195 -20.50 -2.38 16.17
N LYS A 196 -21.11 -2.39 14.98
CA LYS A 196 -22.57 -2.36 14.80
C LYS A 196 -23.26 -3.62 15.32
N THR A 197 -22.63 -4.79 15.14
CA THR A 197 -23.15 -6.06 15.65
C THR A 197 -23.24 -6.03 17.18
N PHE A 198 -22.23 -5.49 17.86
CA PHE A 198 -22.25 -5.34 19.32
C PHE A 198 -23.21 -4.25 19.81
N LEU A 199 -23.33 -3.12 19.10
CA LEU A 199 -24.20 -2.01 19.51
C LEU A 199 -25.70 -2.29 19.33
N HIS A 200 -26.07 -2.93 18.21
CA HIS A 200 -27.46 -2.94 17.75
C HIS A 200 -27.92 -4.31 17.26
N HIS A 201 -27.07 -5.34 17.31
CA HIS A 201 -27.33 -6.63 16.66
C HIS A 201 -27.72 -6.47 15.17
N SER A 202 -27.23 -5.40 14.52
CA SER A 202 -27.60 -5.06 13.15
C SER A 202 -26.49 -5.42 12.17
N THR A 203 -26.88 -5.97 11.02
CA THR A 203 -25.96 -6.32 9.95
C THR A 203 -25.82 -5.17 8.96
N ILE A 204 -24.59 -4.85 8.58
CA ILE A 204 -24.30 -3.90 7.49
C ILE A 204 -23.73 -4.64 6.28
N ARG A 205 -24.15 -4.26 5.08
CA ARG A 205 -23.69 -4.84 3.81
C ARG A 205 -22.71 -3.93 3.11
N TYR A 206 -21.70 -4.51 2.48
CA TYR A 206 -20.78 -3.75 1.65
C TYR A 206 -21.42 -3.48 0.27
N ASN A 207 -21.44 -2.22 -0.17
CA ASN A 207 -22.08 -1.80 -1.41
C ASN A 207 -21.06 -1.17 -2.37
N LYS A 208 -20.91 -1.75 -3.57
CA LYS A 208 -19.95 -1.32 -4.58
C LYS A 208 -20.28 0.06 -5.19
N THR A 209 -21.57 0.37 -5.33
CA THR A 209 -21.99 1.69 -5.82
C THR A 209 -21.58 2.77 -4.82
N MET A 210 -21.82 2.52 -3.53
CA MET A 210 -21.35 3.40 -2.46
C MET A 210 -19.82 3.51 -2.46
N GLU A 211 -19.08 2.40 -2.63
CA GLU A 211 -17.61 2.43 -2.72
C GLU A 211 -17.14 3.34 -3.87
N SER A 212 -17.79 3.28 -5.04
CA SER A 212 -17.43 4.11 -6.18
C SER A 212 -17.55 5.60 -5.84
N ILE A 213 -18.65 6.00 -5.19
CA ILE A 213 -18.89 7.37 -4.73
C ILE A 213 -17.82 7.77 -3.69
N ALA A 214 -17.62 6.93 -2.67
CA ALA A 214 -16.64 7.19 -1.62
C ALA A 214 -15.22 7.30 -2.19
N GLN A 215 -14.85 6.45 -3.16
CA GLN A 215 -13.55 6.49 -3.80
C GLN A 215 -13.37 7.77 -4.63
N HIS A 216 -14.40 8.19 -5.36
CA HIS A 216 -14.39 9.45 -6.09
C HIS A 216 -14.17 10.64 -5.14
N HIS A 217 -14.91 10.70 -4.04
CA HIS A 217 -14.77 11.75 -3.03
C HIS A 217 -13.42 11.68 -2.31
N ALA A 218 -12.89 10.49 -2.01
CA ALA A 218 -11.55 10.35 -1.43
C ALA A 218 -10.47 10.96 -2.33
N ILE A 219 -10.56 10.76 -3.65
CA ILE A 219 -9.65 11.35 -4.65
C ILE A 219 -9.79 12.87 -4.67
N LEU A 220 -11.02 13.39 -4.72
CA LEU A 220 -11.27 14.84 -4.72
C LEU A 220 -10.76 15.50 -3.44
N ASN A 221 -11.06 14.92 -2.28
CA ASN A 221 -10.65 15.42 -0.97
C ASN A 221 -9.13 15.50 -0.87
N ALA A 222 -8.43 14.43 -1.25
CA ALA A 222 -6.97 14.39 -1.20
C ALA A 222 -6.30 15.41 -2.14
N ARG A 223 -6.87 15.65 -3.33
CA ARG A 223 -6.34 16.61 -4.31
C ARG A 223 -6.63 18.06 -3.93
N LYS A 224 -7.84 18.35 -3.43
CA LYS A 224 -8.26 19.68 -2.97
C LYS A 224 -7.76 20.02 -1.57
N ASN A 225 -7.22 19.03 -0.84
CA ASN A 225 -6.77 19.15 0.54
C ASN A 225 -7.87 19.70 1.48
N LYS A 226 -9.12 19.31 1.24
CA LYS A 226 -10.29 19.67 2.03
C LYS A 226 -11.22 18.46 2.09
N PRO A 227 -11.69 18.02 3.27
CA PRO A 227 -12.75 17.02 3.33
C PRO A 227 -14.01 17.70 2.79
N LEU A 228 -14.42 17.35 1.59
CA LEU A 228 -15.78 17.58 1.16
C LEU A 228 -16.62 16.54 1.89
N VAL A 229 -17.59 17.00 2.67
CA VAL A 229 -18.66 16.15 3.17
C VAL A 229 -19.87 16.55 2.33
N TYR A 230 -20.46 15.60 1.62
CA TYR A 230 -21.69 15.85 0.91
C TYR A 230 -22.80 16.05 1.94
N ASP A 231 -23.26 17.28 2.04
CA ASP A 231 -24.11 17.76 3.13
C ASP A 231 -25.40 18.33 2.54
N ASP A 232 -26.14 17.45 1.89
CA ASP A 232 -27.54 17.71 1.55
C ASP A 232 -28.38 16.86 2.50
N GLU A 233 -29.10 17.52 3.41
CA GLU A 233 -30.02 16.88 4.36
C GLU A 233 -31.12 16.07 3.65
N LYS A 234 -31.33 16.31 2.34
CA LYS A 234 -32.26 15.56 1.48
C LYS A 234 -31.60 14.42 0.72
N SER A 235 -30.27 14.27 0.80
CA SER A 235 -29.55 13.19 0.15
C SER A 235 -29.86 11.86 0.83
N ILE A 236 -30.22 10.87 0.01
CA ILE A 236 -30.33 9.48 0.46
C ILE A 236 -28.96 8.94 0.90
N VAL A 237 -27.88 9.46 0.32
CA VAL A 237 -26.51 9.03 0.59
C VAL A 237 -25.85 9.96 1.59
N HIS A 238 -25.41 9.37 2.69
CA HIS A 238 -24.70 10.05 3.78
C HIS A 238 -23.20 9.78 3.70
N GLU A 239 -22.40 10.66 4.29
CA GLU A 239 -20.95 10.59 4.20
C GLU A 239 -20.23 10.97 5.50
N VAL A 240 -19.16 10.23 5.78
CA VAL A 240 -18.15 10.56 6.77
C VAL A 240 -16.79 10.57 6.09
N ALA A 241 -16.03 11.65 6.22
CA ALA A 241 -14.72 11.80 5.58
C ALA A 241 -13.66 12.29 6.57
N THR A 242 -12.40 11.88 6.37
CA THR A 242 -11.28 12.37 7.18
C THR A 242 -9.95 12.27 6.44
N PHE A 243 -8.98 13.05 6.91
CA PHE A 243 -7.58 12.85 6.56
C PHE A 243 -6.86 12.13 7.68
N ALA A 244 -6.23 11.02 7.34
CA ALA A 244 -5.36 10.27 8.23
C ALA A 244 -3.90 10.43 7.82
N SER A 245 -3.02 10.44 8.83
CA SER A 245 -1.62 10.10 8.60
C SER A 245 -1.55 8.66 8.11
N PRO A 246 -0.84 8.35 7.02
CA PRO A 246 -0.81 7.01 6.43
C PRO A 246 -0.54 5.87 7.43
N PRO A 247 0.47 5.94 8.34
CA PRO A 247 0.69 4.88 9.33
C PRO A 247 -0.43 4.72 10.37
N LEU A 248 -1.26 5.74 10.58
CA LEU A 248 -2.34 5.75 11.58
C LEU A 248 -3.72 5.48 10.98
N ALA A 249 -3.80 5.21 9.68
CA ALA A 249 -5.05 4.95 8.97
C ALA A 249 -5.89 3.83 9.60
N SER A 250 -5.24 2.79 10.13
CA SER A 250 -5.92 1.67 10.77
C SER A 250 -6.68 2.05 12.03
N VAL A 251 -6.37 3.18 12.66
CA VAL A 251 -7.01 3.63 13.92
C VAL A 251 -8.29 4.43 13.67
N GLN A 252 -8.59 4.73 12.41
CA GLN A 252 -9.61 5.73 12.09
C GLN A 252 -11.04 5.33 12.51
N MET A 253 -11.41 4.07 12.30
CA MET A 253 -12.75 3.58 12.69
C MET A 253 -12.91 3.55 14.21
N ASN A 254 -11.88 3.10 14.94
CA ASN A 254 -11.84 3.17 16.40
C ASN A 254 -12.01 4.62 16.91
N LYS A 255 -11.36 5.60 16.29
CA LYS A 255 -11.53 7.03 16.63
C LYS A 255 -12.96 7.50 16.42
N TRP A 256 -13.54 7.24 15.25
CA TRP A 256 -14.93 7.62 14.96
C TRP A 256 -15.91 7.01 15.95
N TYR A 257 -15.70 5.76 16.35
CA TYR A 257 -16.53 5.10 17.35
C TYR A 257 -16.39 5.75 18.74
N ASN A 258 -15.18 6.05 19.18
CA ASN A 258 -14.96 6.70 20.47
C ASN A 258 -15.58 8.10 20.50
N SER A 259 -15.47 8.87 19.42
CA SER A 259 -16.18 10.16 19.29
C SER A 259 -17.69 9.98 19.40
N TYR A 260 -18.26 8.97 18.73
CA TYR A 260 -19.68 8.64 18.86
C TYR A 260 -20.09 8.31 20.31
N ILE A 261 -19.28 7.53 21.04
CA ILE A 261 -19.59 7.19 22.45
C ILE A 261 -19.50 8.42 23.35
N GLU A 262 -18.44 9.21 23.23
CA GLU A 262 -18.25 10.45 24.01
C GLU A 262 -19.41 11.43 23.80
N GLU A 263 -19.83 11.63 22.55
CA GLU A 263 -20.93 12.52 22.20
C GLU A 263 -22.28 11.98 22.66
N LYS A 264 -22.47 10.65 22.64
CA LYS A 264 -23.70 10.02 23.16
C LYS A 264 -23.87 10.23 24.67
N THR A 265 -22.77 10.33 25.41
CA THR A 265 -22.76 10.51 26.87
C THR A 265 -22.82 11.98 27.31
N ASP A 266 -22.59 12.93 26.40
CA ASP A 266 -22.52 14.37 26.69
C ASP A 266 -23.59 15.15 25.90
N SER A 267 -24.70 15.48 26.56
CA SER A 267 -25.86 16.15 25.95
C SER A 267 -25.52 17.51 25.31
N TYR A 268 -24.43 18.17 25.71
CA TYR A 268 -24.00 19.44 25.12
C TYR A 268 -23.26 19.27 23.78
N LYS A 269 -22.69 18.09 23.49
CA LYS A 269 -21.96 17.80 22.24
C LYS A 269 -22.81 17.25 21.11
N VAL A 270 -24.01 16.75 21.41
CA VAL A 270 -24.98 16.18 20.43
C VAL A 270 -25.38 17.19 19.34
N SER A 271 -25.23 18.49 19.58
CA SER A 271 -25.66 19.57 18.68
C SER A 271 -24.71 19.90 17.52
N LYS A 272 -23.53 19.28 17.41
CA LYS A 272 -22.57 19.56 16.32
C LYS A 272 -22.94 18.79 15.04
N LYS A 273 -22.84 19.47 13.90
CA LYS A 273 -23.21 18.91 12.58
C LYS A 273 -22.33 17.72 12.13
N GLU A 274 -21.05 17.72 12.50
CA GLU A 274 -20.14 16.60 12.22
C GLU A 274 -20.51 15.36 13.03
N SER A 275 -21.03 15.55 14.23
CA SER A 275 -21.54 14.50 15.11
C SER A 275 -22.72 13.77 14.47
N SER A 276 -23.63 14.46 13.78
CA SER A 276 -24.84 13.84 13.21
C SER A 276 -24.53 12.72 12.19
N GLN A 277 -23.48 12.88 11.39
CA GLN A 277 -23.04 11.87 10.42
C GLN A 277 -22.38 10.66 11.11
N PHE A 278 -21.66 10.86 12.22
CA PHE A 278 -21.14 9.77 13.04
C PHE A 278 -22.27 9.00 13.73
N PHE A 279 -23.24 9.70 14.32
CA PHE A 279 -24.44 9.10 14.89
C PHE A 279 -25.19 8.25 13.86
N LEU A 280 -25.33 8.78 12.64
CA LEU A 280 -26.00 8.05 11.57
C LEU A 280 -25.22 6.82 11.13
N LEU A 281 -23.90 6.91 10.93
CA LEU A 281 -23.05 5.78 10.56
C LEU A 281 -23.23 4.58 11.52
N PHE A 282 -23.29 4.85 12.82
CA PHE A 282 -23.46 3.81 13.83
C PHE A 282 -24.92 3.39 14.06
N SER A 283 -25.91 4.20 13.69
CA SER A 283 -27.36 3.92 13.79
C SER A 283 -27.78 2.56 13.22
N SER A 284 -28.78 1.91 13.82
CA SER A 284 -29.38 0.66 13.35
C SER A 284 -30.02 0.77 11.96
N HIS A 285 -30.31 1.99 11.49
CA HIS A 285 -30.96 2.25 10.21
C HIS A 285 -30.04 2.09 9.00
N VAL A 286 -28.73 2.30 9.19
CA VAL A 286 -27.74 2.16 8.11
C VAL A 286 -27.52 0.69 7.79
N ARG A 287 -27.87 0.31 6.56
CA ARG A 287 -27.82 -1.08 6.08
C ARG A 287 -26.72 -1.32 5.06
N SER A 288 -26.24 -0.28 4.39
CA SER A 288 -25.21 -0.41 3.37
C SER A 288 -24.11 0.63 3.52
N VAL A 289 -22.86 0.23 3.25
CA VAL A 289 -21.69 1.12 3.29
C VAL A 289 -20.74 0.86 2.13
N GLY A 290 -20.10 1.91 1.64
CA GLY A 290 -18.97 1.86 0.74
C GLY A 290 -17.78 2.63 1.31
N ILE A 291 -16.56 2.20 0.99
CA ILE A 291 -15.33 2.76 1.56
C ILE A 291 -14.37 3.19 0.46
N GLY A 292 -14.02 4.46 0.46
CA GLY A 292 -13.01 5.07 -0.39
C GLY A 292 -11.73 5.35 0.39
N ALA A 293 -10.58 5.12 -0.24
CA ALA A 293 -9.29 5.50 0.32
C ALA A 293 -8.36 5.98 -0.79
N TYR A 294 -7.70 7.12 -0.60
CA TYR A 294 -6.76 7.64 -1.58
C TYR A 294 -5.62 8.42 -0.93
N LEU A 295 -4.39 8.03 -1.26
CA LEU A 295 -3.18 8.71 -0.82
C LEU A 295 -2.73 9.72 -1.88
N TYR A 296 -2.66 10.99 -1.50
CA TYR A 296 -2.03 12.03 -2.30
C TYR A 296 -0.87 12.65 -1.54
N ARG A 297 0.33 12.56 -2.12
CA ARG A 297 1.60 12.93 -1.46
C ARG A 297 1.79 12.15 -0.16
N THR A 298 1.45 12.74 0.98
CA THR A 298 1.57 12.14 2.32
C THR A 298 0.26 12.15 3.11
N LYS A 299 -0.85 12.55 2.47
CA LYS A 299 -2.17 12.62 3.11
C LYS A 299 -3.08 11.52 2.57
N LEU A 300 -3.56 10.67 3.46
CA LEU A 300 -4.53 9.64 3.13
C LEU A 300 -5.93 10.16 3.43
N SER A 301 -6.74 10.31 2.37
CA SER A 301 -8.17 10.58 2.50
C SER A 301 -8.91 9.26 2.67
N ILE A 302 -9.75 9.15 3.69
CA ILE A 302 -10.64 8.01 3.93
C ILE A 302 -12.06 8.54 3.96
N VAL A 303 -12.94 7.92 3.17
CA VAL A 303 -14.35 8.33 3.03
C VAL A 303 -15.23 7.09 3.16
N LEU A 304 -16.28 7.20 3.96
CA LEU A 304 -17.35 6.23 4.06
C LEU A 304 -18.64 6.86 3.55
N THR A 305 -19.30 6.20 2.61
CA THR A 305 -20.65 6.56 2.16
C THR A 305 -21.63 5.48 2.56
N PHE A 306 -22.84 5.85 2.96
CA PHE A 306 -23.79 4.89 3.51
C PHE A 306 -25.25 5.32 3.33
N ILE A 307 -26.13 4.31 3.37
CA ILE A 307 -27.59 4.42 3.28
C ILE A 307 -28.27 3.52 4.30
#